data_AF-A0A9D2DZ79-F1
#
_entry.id   AF-A0A9D2DZ79-F1
#
_cell.length_a   1.000
_cell.length_b   1.000
_cell.length_c   1.000
_cell.angle_alpha   90.00
_cell.angle_beta   90.00
_cell.angle_gamma   90.00
#
_symmetry.space_group_name_H-M   'P 1'
#
loop_
_entity.id
_entity.type
_entity.pdbx_description
1 polymer ?
#
loop_
_entity_poly.entity_id
_entity_poly.type
_entity_poly.pdbx_seq_one_letter_code
_entity_poly.pdbx_strand_id
1 'polypeptide(L)'
;MKKLVLILLIIFVITPTQAMEKTTARVLKVIDGDTIEVLLDNKYENVRLLGVDCYETYPNNRAYKQAYTEGITVEKVVELGKLAKYYVQKELKPDDMVYLEFEENKRDSYGRLLAYVYLKDGKMLNKMLLQNKKAKYFIYETCEKQDELVD
;
A
#
# COMPACT_ATOMS: atom_id res chain seq x y z
N MET A 1 -8.22 -45.77 -48.43
CA MET A 1 -8.28 -44.35 -48.01
C MET A 1 -9.13 -44.23 -46.75
N LYS A 2 -8.54 -44.29 -45.56
CA LYS A 2 -9.25 -43.99 -44.30
C LYS A 2 -8.72 -42.63 -43.82
N LYS A 3 -9.53 -41.58 -43.94
CA LYS A 3 -9.21 -40.25 -43.43
C LYS A 3 -9.26 -40.34 -41.90
N LEU A 4 -8.10 -40.31 -41.24
CA LEU A 4 -8.02 -40.11 -39.80
C LEU A 4 -8.40 -38.64 -39.55
N VAL A 5 -9.58 -38.41 -38.98
CA VAL A 5 -9.97 -37.09 -38.46
C VAL A 5 -9.26 -36.93 -37.12
N LEU A 6 -8.17 -36.17 -37.11
CA LEU A 6 -7.49 -35.76 -35.89
C LEU A 6 -8.35 -34.67 -35.22
N ILE A 7 -9.17 -35.06 -34.25
CA ILE A 7 -9.88 -34.11 -33.38
C ILE A 7 -8.82 -33.51 -32.46
N LEU A 8 -8.36 -32.30 -32.80
CA LEU A 8 -7.52 -31.49 -31.95
C LEU A 8 -8.38 -31.03 -30.76
N LEU A 9 -8.29 -31.76 -29.65
CA LEU A 9 -8.97 -31.42 -28.40
C LEU A 9 -8.24 -30.21 -27.82
N ILE A 10 -8.73 -29.01 -28.14
CA ILE A 10 -8.28 -27.76 -27.52
C ILE A 10 -8.72 -27.82 -26.06
N ILE A 11 -7.85 -28.35 -25.21
CA ILE A 11 -7.97 -28.22 -23.76
C ILE A 11 -7.68 -26.74 -23.48
N PHE A 12 -8.73 -25.93 -23.42
CA PHE A 12 -8.65 -24.58 -22.90
C PHE A 12 -8.32 -24.72 -21.41
N VAL A 13 -7.04 -24.68 -21.07
CA VAL A 13 -6.57 -24.66 -19.69
C VAL A 13 -7.04 -23.33 -19.12
N ILE A 14 -8.23 -23.32 -18.52
CA ILE A 14 -8.71 -22.22 -17.71
C ILE A 14 -7.78 -22.21 -16.49
N THR A 15 -6.70 -21.44 -16.55
CA THR A 15 -5.92 -21.16 -15.35
C THR A 15 -6.85 -20.36 -14.44
N PRO A 16 -7.17 -20.84 -13.23
CA PRO A 16 -7.87 -19.99 -12.28
C PRO A 16 -6.96 -18.79 -12.03
N THR A 17 -7.43 -17.61 -12.42
CA THR A 17 -6.80 -16.36 -11.97
C THR A 17 -6.93 -16.37 -10.46
N GLN A 18 -5.82 -16.59 -9.76
CA GLN A 18 -5.79 -16.46 -8.32
C GLN A 18 -5.97 -14.98 -8.01
N ALA A 19 -7.21 -14.58 -7.72
CA ALA A 19 -7.45 -13.29 -7.11
C ALA A 19 -6.71 -13.30 -5.77
N MET A 20 -5.75 -12.38 -5.59
CA MET A 20 -5.09 -12.22 -4.30
C MET A 20 -6.15 -11.94 -3.24
N GLU A 21 -6.18 -12.79 -2.21
CA GLU A 21 -7.16 -12.72 -1.13
C GLU A 21 -6.92 -11.46 -0.31
N LYS A 22 -7.94 -10.60 -0.23
CA LYS A 22 -7.88 -9.42 0.63
C LYS A 22 -8.39 -9.75 2.02
N THR A 23 -7.60 -9.40 3.03
CA THR A 23 -7.97 -9.58 4.43
C THR A 23 -8.64 -8.32 4.96
N THR A 24 -9.76 -8.48 5.66
CA THR A 24 -10.51 -7.35 6.21
C THR A 24 -9.94 -6.91 7.56
N ALA A 25 -9.72 -5.61 7.77
CA ALA A 25 -9.25 -5.04 9.04
C ALA A 25 -10.01 -3.77 9.40
N ARG A 26 -10.12 -3.47 10.70
CA ARG A 26 -10.77 -2.24 11.19
C ARG A 26 -9.72 -1.18 11.53
N VAL A 27 -9.85 0.02 10.98
CA VAL A 27 -8.93 1.12 11.26
C VAL A 27 -9.10 1.60 12.70
N LEU A 28 -7.99 1.70 13.41
CA LEU A 28 -7.94 2.29 14.75
C LEU A 28 -7.42 3.72 14.67
N LYS A 29 -6.33 3.93 13.90
CA LYS A 29 -5.66 5.21 13.86
C LYS A 29 -4.80 5.37 12.60
N VAL A 30 -4.72 6.61 12.10
CA VAL A 30 -3.70 7.00 11.12
C VAL A 30 -2.45 7.48 11.86
N ILE A 31 -1.35 6.75 11.74
CA ILE A 31 -0.08 7.05 12.43
C ILE A 31 0.66 8.18 11.71
N ASP A 32 0.89 8.03 10.40
CA ASP A 32 1.48 9.02 9.49
C ASP A 32 0.90 8.86 8.07
N GLY A 33 1.55 9.41 7.05
CA GLY A 33 1.00 9.43 5.68
C GLY A 33 0.96 8.07 4.97
N ASP A 34 1.72 7.09 5.46
CA ASP A 34 1.91 5.78 4.84
C ASP A 34 1.91 4.64 5.88
N THR A 35 1.47 4.90 7.11
CA THR A 35 1.28 3.90 8.16
C THR A 35 -0.07 4.11 8.87
N ILE A 36 -0.86 3.03 8.95
CA ILE A 36 -2.11 2.98 9.71
C ILE A 36 -2.01 1.89 10.79
N GLU A 37 -2.70 2.08 11.90
CA GLU A 37 -2.91 1.06 12.92
C GLU A 37 -4.32 0.47 12.76
N VAL A 38 -4.41 -0.85 12.76
CA VAL A 38 -5.65 -1.60 12.55
C VAL A 38 -5.87 -2.65 13.63
N LEU A 39 -7.12 -3.02 13.86
CA LEU A 39 -7.48 -4.26 14.52
C LEU A 39 -7.66 -5.33 13.43
N LEU A 40 -6.77 -6.32 13.45
CA LEU A 40 -6.79 -7.48 12.56
C LEU A 40 -6.71 -8.74 13.43
N ASP A 41 -7.67 -9.66 13.28
CA ASP A 41 -7.73 -10.92 14.06
C ASP A 41 -7.57 -10.71 15.58
N ASN A 42 -8.25 -9.71 16.12
CA ASN A 42 -8.19 -9.27 17.53
C ASN A 42 -6.79 -8.81 18.00
N LYS A 43 -5.89 -8.45 17.08
CA LYS A 43 -4.56 -7.90 17.36
C LYS A 43 -4.43 -6.49 16.80
N TYR A 44 -3.70 -5.66 17.54
CA TYR A 44 -3.30 -4.33 17.12
C TYR A 44 -2.08 -4.49 16.20
N GLU A 45 -2.22 -4.06 14.96
CA GLU A 45 -1.20 -4.21 13.93
C GLU A 45 -0.93 -2.87 13.24
N ASN A 46 0.35 -2.52 13.08
CA ASN A 46 0.74 -1.41 12.22
C ASN A 46 0.90 -1.91 10.79
N VAL A 47 0.20 -1.29 9.86
CA VAL A 47 0.26 -1.57 8.42
C VAL A 47 0.99 -0.43 7.73
N ARG A 48 2.13 -0.75 7.14
CA ARG A 48 2.92 0.11 6.26
C ARG A 48 2.44 -0.08 4.83
N LEU A 49 2.07 1.01 4.19
CA LEU A 49 1.59 1.01 2.81
C LEU A 49 2.74 0.68 1.86
N LEU A 50 2.58 -0.38 1.08
CA LEU A 50 3.52 -0.78 0.03
C LEU A 50 3.58 0.23 -1.12
N GLY A 51 4.75 0.35 -1.75
CA GLY A 51 4.92 1.18 -2.95
C GLY A 51 4.97 2.69 -2.73
N VAL A 52 4.79 3.17 -1.49
CA VAL A 52 4.73 4.60 -1.16
C VAL A 52 5.65 4.98 -0.01
N ASP A 53 6.21 6.18 -0.08
CA ASP A 53 6.93 6.81 1.01
C ASP A 53 6.49 8.26 1.24
N CYS A 54 6.04 8.55 2.46
CA CYS A 54 5.66 9.88 2.91
C CYS A 54 6.80 10.56 3.71
N TYR A 55 6.77 11.89 3.73
CA TYR A 55 7.62 12.65 4.63
C TYR A 55 7.26 12.44 6.10
N GLU A 56 8.26 12.54 6.97
CA GLU A 56 8.10 12.44 8.43
C GLU A 56 7.21 13.57 8.97
N THR A 57 6.46 13.31 10.05
CA THR A 57 5.48 14.26 10.61
C THR A 57 6.01 15.09 11.79
N TYR A 58 7.25 14.88 12.19
CA TYR A 58 7.94 15.61 13.25
C TYR A 58 9.46 15.59 13.03
N PRO A 59 10.22 16.53 13.62
CA PRO A 59 11.67 16.56 13.47
C PRO A 59 12.33 15.35 14.11
N ASN A 60 12.94 14.48 13.29
CA ASN A 60 13.72 13.33 13.70
C ASN A 60 14.87 13.08 12.70
N ASN A 61 15.76 12.12 12.97
CA ASN A 61 16.92 11.83 12.13
C ASN A 61 16.54 11.56 10.66
N ARG A 62 15.41 10.89 10.43
CA ARG A 62 14.91 10.62 9.07
C ARG A 62 14.39 11.89 8.40
N ALA A 63 13.70 12.77 9.12
CA ALA A 63 13.26 14.06 8.62
C ALA A 63 14.44 14.95 8.20
N TYR A 64 15.52 14.97 8.98
CA TYR A 64 16.75 15.70 8.62
C TYR A 64 17.43 15.08 7.39
N LYS A 65 17.45 13.75 7.27
CA LYS A 65 17.96 13.07 6.07
C LYS A 65 17.11 13.41 4.84
N GLN A 66 15.78 13.36 4.95
CA GLN A 66 14.86 13.77 3.89
C GLN A 66 15.10 15.22 3.49
N ALA A 67 15.23 16.14 4.46
CA ALA A 67 15.50 17.56 4.21
C ALA A 67 16.80 17.75 3.40
N TYR A 68 17.88 17.08 3.82
CA TYR A 68 19.17 17.10 3.13
C TYR A 68 19.09 16.54 1.70
N THR A 69 18.51 15.35 1.52
CA THR A 69 18.40 14.70 0.22
C THR A 69 17.57 15.51 -0.78
N GLU A 70 16.55 16.20 -0.29
CA GLU A 70 15.58 16.93 -1.12
C GLU A 70 15.94 18.41 -1.31
N GLY A 71 16.95 18.91 -0.60
CA GLY A 71 17.33 20.33 -0.65
C GLY A 71 16.25 21.26 -0.08
N ILE A 72 15.47 20.80 0.90
CA ILE A 72 14.42 21.59 1.59
C ILE A 72 14.71 21.66 3.09
N THR A 73 13.98 22.50 3.81
CA THR A 73 14.13 22.57 5.28
C THR A 73 13.41 21.43 5.99
N VAL A 74 13.81 21.13 7.22
CA VAL A 74 13.14 20.10 8.05
C VAL A 74 11.69 20.49 8.38
N GLU A 75 11.40 21.79 8.49
CA GLU A 75 10.05 22.31 8.66
C GLU A 75 9.19 21.99 7.44
N LYS A 76 9.76 22.10 6.23
CA LYS A 76 9.03 21.75 5.00
C LYS A 76 8.77 20.26 4.89
N VAL A 77 9.72 19.42 5.29
CA VAL A 77 9.51 17.97 5.42
C VAL A 77 8.32 17.69 6.34
N VAL A 78 8.34 18.26 7.55
CA VAL A 78 7.28 18.06 8.54
C VAL A 78 5.92 18.58 8.06
N GLU A 79 5.89 19.72 7.37
CA GLU A 79 4.68 20.27 6.75
C GLU A 79 4.09 19.29 5.72
N LEU A 80 4.92 18.78 4.80
CA LEU A 80 4.50 17.83 3.78
C LEU A 80 4.02 16.51 4.39
N GLY A 81 4.72 16.00 5.40
CA GLY A 81 4.30 14.79 6.13
C GLY A 81 2.95 14.97 6.82
N LYS A 82 2.72 16.12 7.47
CA LYS A 82 1.42 16.46 8.07
C LYS A 82 0.31 16.58 7.03
N LEU A 83 0.59 17.14 5.86
CA LEU A 83 -0.38 17.22 4.76
C LEU A 83 -0.75 15.84 4.22
N ALA A 84 0.21 14.92 4.11
CA ALA A 84 -0.05 13.54 3.72
C ALA A 84 -0.88 12.79 4.76
N LYS A 85 -0.50 12.88 6.04
CA LYS A 85 -1.27 12.31 7.16
C LYS A 85 -2.70 12.85 7.19
N TYR A 86 -2.88 14.15 7.03
CA TYR A 86 -4.21 14.78 7.01
C TYR A 86 -5.05 14.29 5.82
N TYR A 87 -4.42 14.08 4.66
CA TYR A 87 -5.09 13.48 3.51
C TYR A 87 -5.62 12.08 3.84
N VAL A 88 -4.78 11.19 4.39
CA VAL A 88 -5.23 9.85 4.80
C VAL A 88 -6.34 9.92 5.85
N GLN A 89 -6.24 10.83 6.83
CA GLN A 89 -7.29 11.04 7.83
C GLN A 89 -8.62 11.55 7.25
N LYS A 90 -8.64 12.12 6.04
CA LYS A 90 -9.89 12.46 5.35
C LYS A 90 -10.54 11.25 4.72
N GLU A 91 -9.73 10.37 4.13
CA GLU A 91 -10.18 9.15 3.46
C GLU A 91 -10.49 8.01 4.42
N LEU A 92 -9.85 7.98 5.60
CA LEU A 92 -10.00 6.95 6.63
C LEU A 92 -10.28 7.57 7.99
N LYS A 93 -11.36 7.11 8.63
CA LYS A 93 -11.74 7.42 10.00
C LYS A 93 -11.54 6.19 10.90
N PRO A 94 -11.37 6.40 12.22
CA PRO A 94 -11.49 5.31 13.17
C PRO A 94 -12.79 4.53 12.94
N ASP A 95 -12.70 3.21 13.09
CA ASP A 95 -13.74 2.21 12.85
C ASP A 95 -14.13 1.95 11.39
N ASP A 96 -13.53 2.64 10.42
CA ASP A 96 -13.68 2.26 9.01
C ASP A 96 -13.09 0.87 8.74
N MET A 97 -13.74 0.13 7.84
CA MET A 97 -13.23 -1.16 7.36
C MET A 97 -12.37 -0.95 6.12
N VAL A 98 -11.19 -1.56 6.13
CA VAL A 98 -10.25 -1.60 4.99
C VAL A 98 -9.95 -3.04 4.59
N TYR A 99 -9.50 -3.22 3.35
CA TYR A 99 -9.09 -4.51 2.81
C TYR A 99 -7.60 -4.48 2.51
N LEU A 100 -6.86 -5.40 3.13
CA LEU A 100 -5.42 -5.52 3.05
C LEU A 100 -5.05 -6.61 2.05
N GLU A 101 -4.26 -6.25 1.05
CA GLU A 101 -3.64 -7.20 0.12
C GLU A 101 -2.14 -7.26 0.43
N PHE A 102 -1.65 -8.43 0.84
CA PHE A 102 -0.26 -8.63 1.26
C PHE A 102 0.56 -9.22 0.12
N GLU A 103 1.85 -8.91 0.08
CA GLU A 103 2.84 -9.63 -0.74
C GLU A 103 3.40 -10.86 0.04
N GLU A 104 4.26 -11.67 -0.61
CA GLU A 104 4.86 -12.87 0.01
C GLU A 104 5.50 -12.57 1.38
N ASN A 105 6.29 -11.48 1.44
CA ASN A 105 6.90 -10.99 2.67
C ASN A 105 5.97 -10.03 3.39
N LYS A 106 5.20 -10.57 4.34
CA LYS A 106 4.15 -9.80 5.05
C LYS A 106 4.66 -8.73 6.00
N ARG A 107 5.94 -8.75 6.41
CA ARG A 107 6.46 -7.82 7.43
C ARG A 107 7.82 -7.24 7.09
N ASP A 108 8.04 -6.00 7.52
CA ASP A 108 9.36 -5.37 7.48
C ASP A 108 10.20 -5.68 8.74
N SER A 109 11.44 -5.19 8.76
CA SER A 109 12.38 -5.35 9.88
C SER A 109 11.94 -4.66 11.19
N TYR A 110 10.95 -3.76 11.13
CA TYR A 110 10.34 -3.13 12.30
C TYR A 110 9.11 -3.90 12.80
N GLY A 111 8.76 -5.01 12.13
CA GLY A 111 7.62 -5.84 12.47
C GLY A 111 6.27 -5.30 11.97
N ARG A 112 6.25 -4.26 11.13
CA ARG A 112 5.01 -3.73 10.54
C ARG A 112 4.53 -4.65 9.43
N LEU A 113 3.21 -4.82 9.31
CA LEU A 113 2.62 -5.47 8.15
C LEU A 113 2.83 -4.64 6.89
N LEU A 114 3.14 -5.29 5.76
CA LEU A 114 3.30 -4.66 4.45
C LEU A 114 2.10 -4.98 3.58
N ALA A 115 1.31 -3.97 3.19
CA ALA A 115 0.10 -4.19 2.39
C ALA A 115 -0.25 -3.06 1.42
N TYR A 116 -0.98 -3.41 0.37
CA TYR A 116 -1.84 -2.49 -0.36
C TYR A 116 -3.16 -2.36 0.39
N VAL A 117 -3.59 -1.13 0.64
CA VAL A 117 -4.80 -0.82 1.42
C VAL A 117 -5.90 -0.36 0.48
N TYR A 118 -7.02 -1.09 0.48
CA TYR A 118 -8.21 -0.77 -0.29
C TYR A 118 -9.33 -0.26 0.61
N LEU A 119 -9.98 0.80 0.17
CA LEU A 119 -11.15 1.40 0.81
C LEU A 119 -12.42 0.62 0.47
N LYS A 120 -13.53 0.94 1.16
CA LYS A 120 -14.84 0.32 0.94
C LYS A 120 -15.38 0.46 -0.49
N ASP A 121 -15.03 1.54 -1.17
CA ASP A 121 -15.41 1.81 -2.56
C ASP A 121 -14.46 1.15 -3.58
N GLY A 122 -13.50 0.36 -3.13
CA GLY A 122 -12.53 -0.35 -3.97
C GLY A 122 -11.32 0.49 -4.38
N LYS A 123 -11.24 1.77 -4.00
CA LYS A 123 -10.05 2.58 -4.28
C LYS A 123 -8.84 2.11 -3.47
N MET A 124 -7.68 2.09 -4.10
CA MET A 124 -6.40 1.78 -3.45
C MET A 124 -5.79 3.06 -2.86
N LEU A 125 -5.68 3.14 -1.54
CA LEU A 125 -5.14 4.30 -0.83
C LEU A 125 -3.69 4.60 -1.25
N ASN A 126 -2.87 3.57 -1.46
CA ASN A 126 -1.49 3.68 -1.93
C ASN A 126 -1.42 4.49 -3.24
N LYS A 127 -2.23 4.11 -4.25
CA LYS A 127 -2.33 4.83 -5.52
C LYS A 127 -2.84 6.26 -5.34
N MET A 128 -3.84 6.45 -4.48
CA MET A 128 -4.39 7.78 -4.19
C MET A 128 -3.33 8.74 -3.63
N LEU A 129 -2.42 8.26 -2.78
CA LEU A 129 -1.32 9.06 -2.24
C LEU A 129 -0.35 9.55 -3.33
N LEU A 130 -0.03 8.69 -4.30
CA LEU A 130 0.84 9.04 -5.42
C LEU A 130 0.15 10.05 -6.34
N GLN A 131 -1.09 9.78 -6.75
CA GLN A 131 -1.86 10.66 -7.65
C GLN A 131 -2.06 12.07 -7.07
N ASN A 132 -2.21 12.18 -5.75
CA ASN A 132 -2.40 13.47 -5.07
C ASN A 132 -1.09 14.10 -4.57
N LYS A 133 0.07 13.58 -5.00
CA LYS A 133 1.42 14.08 -4.63
C LYS A 133 1.61 14.15 -3.10
N LYS A 134 1.07 13.18 -2.38
CA LYS A 134 1.19 13.03 -0.92
C LYS A 134 2.30 12.07 -0.51
N ALA A 135 2.69 11.17 -1.42
CA ALA A 135 3.81 10.26 -1.25
C ALA A 135 4.69 10.24 -2.51
N LYS A 136 5.90 9.72 -2.35
CA LYS A 136 6.78 9.32 -3.46
C LYS A 136 6.65 7.83 -3.69
N TYR A 137 6.88 7.39 -4.93
CA TYR A 137 6.98 5.96 -5.22
C TYR A 137 8.22 5.37 -4.53
N PHE A 138 8.05 4.23 -3.87
CA PHE A 138 9.11 3.57 -3.11
C PHE A 138 9.05 2.05 -3.30
N ILE A 139 10.17 1.47 -3.74
CA ILE A 139 10.29 0.04 -3.99
C ILE A 139 10.82 -0.65 -2.73
N TYR A 140 10.01 -1.55 -2.15
CA TYR A 140 10.50 -2.61 -1.28
C TYR A 140 11.08 -3.70 -2.19
N GLU A 141 12.07 -4.46 -1.73
CA GLU A 141 12.97 -5.35 -2.51
C GLU A 141 12.37 -6.06 -3.75
N THR A 142 11.08 -6.39 -3.73
CA THR A 142 10.22 -6.58 -4.91
C THR A 142 8.88 -5.85 -4.68
N CYS A 143 8.39 -5.05 -5.64
CA CYS A 143 7.06 -4.43 -5.61
C CYS A 143 6.23 -5.03 -6.74
N GLU A 144 5.24 -5.86 -6.43
CA GLU A 144 4.53 -6.65 -7.45
C GLU A 144 3.56 -5.81 -8.29
N LYS A 145 3.07 -4.68 -7.75
CA LYS A 145 2.09 -3.80 -8.41
C LYS A 145 2.65 -2.47 -8.89
N GLN A 146 3.90 -2.47 -9.36
CA GLN A 146 4.54 -1.27 -9.89
C GLN A 146 3.68 -0.60 -10.98
N ASP A 147 3.14 -1.37 -11.92
CA ASP A 147 2.33 -0.83 -13.02
C ASP A 147 1.03 -0.18 -12.52
N GLU A 148 0.34 -0.78 -11.54
CA GLU A 148 -0.89 -0.20 -10.96
C GLU A 148 -0.63 1.12 -10.20
N LEU A 149 0.57 1.29 -9.64
CA LEU A 149 0.92 2.46 -8.84
C LEU A 149 1.45 3.64 -9.65
N VAL A 150 2.05 3.40 -10.81
CA VAL A 150 2.76 4.42 -11.61
C VAL A 150 1.94 4.91 -12.82
N ASP A 151 0.82 4.25 -13.14
CA ASP A 151 -0.24 4.72 -14.06
C ASP A 151 -1.03 5.94 -13.53
#